data_AF-A0A7Z9UW08-F1
#
_entry.id   AF-A0A7Z9UW08-F1
#
_cell.length_a   1.000
_cell.length_b   1.000
_cell.length_c   1.000
_cell.angle_alpha   90.00
_cell.angle_beta   90.00
_cell.angle_gamma   90.00
#
_symmetry.space_group_name_H-M   'P 1'
#
loop_
_entity.id
_entity.type
_entity.pdbx_description
1 polymer ?
#
loop_
_entity_poly.entity_id
_entity_poly.type
_entity_poly.pdbx_seq_one_letter_code
_entity_poly.pdbx_strand_id
1 'polypeptide(L)'
;MFFMITYGTLNLATLYESIARNPSYRPRFRFSHWTTALLGSIGCFSVMFLISSTWAVVAIVIMASIYWYIKQCQITARWGDARTEWAFERARRNLLKLQEDRYYSKNWRPRILALSGRQRGRLARSGHWLASGRGILTLAQITVGDVEELLPHQVAQEKVLSSYISDLHLHAFPTAIAAESVSMGIKALVQCHGLGSIRPNTIGWS
;
A
#
# COMPACT_ATOMS: atom_id res chain seq x y z
N MET A 1 -6.90 -26.90 26.35
CA MET A 1 -6.42 -25.51 26.15
C MET A 1 -5.62 -25.35 24.87
N PHE A 2 -4.48 -26.04 24.70
CA PHE A 2 -3.64 -25.89 23.50
C PHE A 2 -4.35 -26.19 22.17
N PHE A 3 -5.12 -27.27 22.08
CA PHE A 3 -5.87 -27.54 20.83
C PHE A 3 -6.91 -26.45 20.51
N MET A 4 -7.59 -25.92 21.53
CA MET A 4 -8.59 -24.86 21.35
C MET A 4 -7.95 -23.56 20.86
N ILE A 5 -6.79 -23.18 21.39
CA ILE A 5 -6.10 -21.97 20.92
C ILE A 5 -5.57 -22.14 19.49
N THR A 6 -5.09 -23.32 19.13
CA THR A 6 -4.64 -23.61 17.75
C THR A 6 -5.80 -23.58 16.76
N TYR A 7 -6.91 -24.27 17.05
CA TYR A 7 -8.08 -24.24 16.18
C TYR A 7 -8.74 -22.86 16.12
N GLY A 8 -8.77 -22.14 17.25
CA GLY A 8 -9.29 -20.77 17.33
C GLY A 8 -8.48 -19.79 16.49
N THR A 9 -7.14 -19.86 16.56
CA THR A 9 -6.23 -19.01 15.78
C THR A 9 -6.20 -19.38 14.31
N LEU A 10 -6.31 -20.67 13.95
CA LEU A 10 -6.43 -21.10 12.55
C LEU A 10 -7.72 -20.56 11.91
N ASN A 11 -8.85 -20.65 12.61
CA ASN A 11 -10.11 -20.04 12.20
C ASN A 11 -10.04 -18.51 12.12
N LEU A 12 -9.29 -17.87 13.01
CA LEU A 12 -9.07 -16.43 12.98
C LEU A 12 -8.23 -16.01 11.76
N ALA A 13 -7.20 -16.79 11.41
CA ALA A 13 -6.38 -16.55 10.24
C ALA A 13 -7.19 -16.70 8.94
N THR A 14 -8.01 -17.74 8.81
CA THR A 14 -8.89 -17.92 7.64
C THR A 14 -9.95 -16.83 7.54
N LEU A 15 -10.49 -16.37 8.67
CA LEU A 15 -11.38 -15.20 8.71
C LEU A 15 -10.68 -13.95 8.17
N TYR A 16 -9.47 -13.66 8.65
CA TYR A 16 -8.70 -12.50 8.24
C TYR A 16 -8.42 -12.52 6.73
N GLU A 17 -7.89 -13.63 6.20
CA GLU A 17 -7.58 -13.80 4.77
C GLU A 17 -8.84 -13.69 3.89
N SER A 18 -9.97 -14.25 4.34
CA SER A 18 -11.23 -14.19 3.61
C SER A 18 -11.79 -12.76 3.52
N ILE A 19 -11.69 -11.97 4.59
CA ILE A 19 -12.12 -10.56 4.61
C ILE A 19 -11.16 -9.67 3.82
N ALA A 20 -9.86 -9.91 3.95
CA ALA A 20 -8.82 -9.20 3.21
C ALA A 20 -8.89 -9.45 1.70
N ARG A 21 -9.54 -10.54 1.28
CA ARG A 21 -9.63 -11.00 -0.12
C ARG A 21 -8.26 -11.12 -0.75
N ASN A 22 -7.32 -11.71 -0.01
CA ASN A 22 -5.96 -11.97 -0.50
C ASN A 22 -6.03 -12.82 -1.79
N PRO A 23 -5.44 -12.38 -2.92
CA PRO A 23 -5.45 -13.13 -4.18
C PRO A 23 -4.89 -14.55 -4.08
N SER A 24 -3.98 -14.80 -3.12
CA SER A 24 -3.37 -16.10 -2.86
C SER A 24 -4.30 -17.04 -2.09
N TYR A 25 -5.23 -16.49 -1.31
CA TYR A 25 -6.20 -17.25 -0.53
C TYR A 25 -7.45 -17.57 -1.37
N ARG A 26 -7.45 -18.74 -2.02
CA ARG A 26 -8.54 -19.21 -2.90
C ARG A 26 -9.13 -20.54 -2.42
N PRO A 27 -9.92 -20.55 -1.34
CA PRO A 27 -10.56 -21.78 -0.88
C PRO A 27 -11.48 -22.34 -1.98
N ARG A 28 -11.22 -23.57 -2.43
CA ARG A 28 -12.05 -24.26 -3.43
C ARG A 28 -13.25 -24.99 -2.82
N PHE A 29 -13.28 -25.10 -1.49
CA PHE A 29 -14.32 -25.81 -0.77
C PHE A 29 -15.60 -24.98 -0.67
N ARG A 30 -16.73 -25.57 -1.06
CA ARG A 30 -18.03 -24.89 -1.20
C ARG A 30 -18.53 -24.22 0.08
N PHE A 31 -18.27 -24.80 1.25
CA PHE A 31 -18.73 -24.26 2.54
C PHE A 31 -17.66 -23.43 3.29
N SER A 32 -16.55 -23.11 2.61
CA SER A 32 -15.55 -22.19 3.16
C SER A 32 -16.07 -20.75 2.99
N HIS A 33 -16.47 -20.14 4.10
CA HIS A 33 -16.96 -18.78 4.13
C HIS A 33 -16.42 -18.07 5.37
N TRP A 34 -16.28 -16.75 5.33
CA TRP A 34 -15.78 -15.98 6.47
C TRP A 34 -16.65 -16.16 7.72
N THR A 35 -17.95 -16.37 7.55
CA THR A 35 -18.88 -16.61 8.67
C THR A 35 -18.60 -17.93 9.38
N THR A 36 -18.27 -19.01 8.67
CA THR A 36 -17.98 -20.31 9.29
C THR A 36 -16.67 -20.26 10.07
N ALA A 37 -15.67 -19.56 9.54
CA ALA A 37 -14.42 -19.26 10.25
C ALA A 37 -14.65 -18.42 11.52
N LEU A 38 -15.48 -17.36 11.43
CA LEU A 38 -15.83 -16.52 12.57
C LEU A 38 -16.51 -17.34 13.68
N LEU A 39 -17.53 -18.13 13.33
CA LEU A 39 -18.25 -18.97 14.29
C LEU A 39 -17.34 -20.02 14.92
N GLY A 40 -16.45 -20.65 14.13
CA GLY A 40 -15.46 -21.59 14.64
C GLY A 40 -14.48 -20.94 15.62
N SER A 41 -13.99 -19.74 15.32
CA SER A 41 -13.09 -19.00 16.21
C SER A 41 -13.78 -18.63 17.53
N ILE A 42 -14.99 -18.05 17.46
CA ILE A 42 -15.80 -17.71 18.64
C ILE A 42 -16.10 -18.95 19.47
N GLY A 43 -16.49 -20.06 18.83
CA GLY A 43 -16.77 -21.33 19.52
C GLY A 43 -15.54 -21.86 20.27
N CYS A 44 -14.38 -21.90 19.63
CA CYS A 44 -13.13 -22.33 20.26
C CYS A 44 -12.77 -21.48 21.48
N PHE A 45 -12.83 -20.15 21.37
CA PHE A 45 -12.53 -19.27 22.50
C PHE A 45 -13.58 -19.38 23.60
N SER A 46 -14.87 -19.49 23.26
CA SER A 46 -15.94 -19.65 24.24
C SER A 46 -15.73 -20.92 25.06
N VAL A 47 -15.52 -22.08 24.43
CA VAL A 47 -15.27 -23.35 25.13
C VAL A 47 -13.98 -23.27 25.97
N MET A 48 -12.96 -22.57 25.47
CA MET A 48 -11.72 -22.33 26.22
C MET A 48 -11.98 -21.60 27.54
N PHE A 49 -12.81 -20.54 27.54
CA PHE A 49 -13.22 -19.84 28.76
C PHE A 49 -14.11 -20.68 29.67
N LEU A 50 -15.01 -21.51 29.12
CA LEU A 50 -15.87 -22.41 29.91
C LEU A 50 -15.07 -23.45 30.70
N ILE A 51 -13.98 -23.99 30.13
CA ILE A 51 -13.18 -25.01 30.81
C ILE A 51 -12.38 -24.39 31.96
N SER A 52 -11.70 -23.26 31.72
CA SER A 52 -10.99 -22.53 32.77
C SER A 52 -10.64 -21.13 32.32
N SER A 53 -11.28 -20.13 32.94
CA SER A 53 -11.07 -18.72 32.60
C SER A 53 -9.64 -18.25 32.90
N THR A 54 -9.04 -18.68 34.03
CA THR A 54 -7.68 -18.27 34.41
C THR A 54 -6.63 -18.73 33.41
N TRP A 55 -6.63 -20.03 33.08
CA TRP A 55 -5.69 -20.58 32.09
C TRP A 55 -5.99 -20.09 30.67
N ALA A 56 -7.25 -19.78 30.35
CA ALA A 56 -7.61 -19.20 29.06
C ALA A 56 -6.96 -17.82 28.86
N VAL A 57 -7.07 -16.94 29.85
CA VAL A 57 -6.45 -15.60 29.80
C VAL A 57 -4.93 -15.72 29.68
N VAL A 58 -4.29 -16.57 30.48
CA VAL A 58 -2.83 -16.78 30.43
C VAL A 58 -2.39 -17.25 29.03
N ALA A 59 -3.08 -18.23 28.45
CA ALA A 59 -2.74 -18.72 27.11
C ALA A 59 -2.93 -17.65 26.02
N ILE A 60 -4.00 -16.85 26.09
CA ILE A 60 -4.24 -15.74 25.15
C ILE A 60 -3.11 -14.70 25.27
N VAL A 61 -2.73 -14.32 26.49
CA VAL A 61 -1.64 -13.35 26.73
C VAL A 61 -0.32 -13.86 26.19
N ILE A 62 0.03 -15.13 26.41
CA ILE A 62 1.24 -15.74 25.88
C ILE A 62 1.23 -15.73 24.35
N MET A 63 0.14 -16.15 23.71
CA MET A 63 0.03 -16.13 22.24
C MET A 63 0.09 -14.72 21.66
N ALA A 64 -0.55 -13.75 22.31
CA ALA A 64 -0.49 -12.35 21.89
C ALA A 64 0.94 -11.78 22.02
N SER A 65 1.66 -12.16 23.08
CA SER A 65 3.05 -11.77 23.32
C SER A 65 3.98 -12.36 22.26
N ILE A 66 3.81 -13.64 21.92
CA ILE A 66 4.56 -14.30 20.85
C ILE A 66 4.27 -13.63 19.49
N TYR A 67 3.00 -13.39 19.18
CA TYR A 67 2.61 -12.69 17.95
C TYR A 67 3.22 -11.29 17.88
N TRP A 68 3.18 -10.53 18.97
CA TRP A 68 3.77 -9.19 19.04
C TRP A 68 5.29 -9.25 18.90
N TYR A 69 5.96 -10.19 19.56
CA TYR A 69 7.40 -10.41 19.44
C TYR A 69 7.79 -10.69 17.98
N ILE A 70 7.15 -11.65 17.32
CA ILE A 70 7.39 -11.99 15.91
C ILE A 70 7.17 -10.77 15.02
N LYS A 71 6.09 -10.01 15.26
CA LYS A 71 5.77 -8.80 14.52
C LYS A 71 6.85 -7.71 14.67
N GLN A 72 7.40 -7.55 15.87
CA GLN A 72 8.43 -6.54 16.15
C GLN A 72 9.81 -6.94 15.67
N CYS A 73 10.09 -8.25 15.59
CA CYS A 73 11.34 -8.72 15.03
C CYS A 73 11.57 -8.29 13.58
N GLN A 74 10.58 -7.66 12.89
CA GLN A 74 10.69 -7.16 11.52
C GLN A 74 11.46 -8.17 10.67
N ILE A 75 11.16 -9.47 10.86
CA ILE A 75 11.67 -10.48 9.96
C ILE A 75 11.18 -9.95 8.62
N THR A 76 12.12 -9.54 7.78
CA THR A 76 11.85 -9.17 6.39
C THR A 76 11.42 -10.45 5.72
N ALA A 77 10.23 -10.93 6.11
CA ALA A 77 9.62 -12.12 5.63
C ALA A 77 9.38 -11.77 4.18
N ARG A 78 10.02 -12.54 3.29
CA ARG A 78 9.76 -12.48 1.84
C ARG A 78 8.29 -12.74 1.51
N TRP A 79 7.50 -13.16 2.49
CA TRP A 79 6.07 -13.45 2.43
C TRP A 79 5.32 -12.21 2.93
N GLY A 80 4.42 -11.68 2.10
CA GLY A 80 3.81 -10.35 2.25
C GLY A 80 3.16 -10.05 3.60
N ASP A 81 3.08 -8.75 3.93
CA ASP A 81 2.39 -8.25 5.13
C ASP A 81 0.89 -8.13 4.87
N ALA A 82 0.10 -8.88 5.63
CA ALA A 82 -1.36 -8.89 5.62
C ALA A 82 -1.98 -7.48 5.77
N ARG A 83 -1.27 -6.52 6.38
CA ARG A 83 -1.70 -5.11 6.48
C ARG A 83 -1.58 -4.37 5.16
N THR A 84 -0.47 -4.60 4.45
CA THR A 84 -0.20 -4.01 3.14
C THR A 84 -1.20 -4.52 2.12
N GLU A 85 -1.55 -5.80 2.18
CA GLU A 85 -2.60 -6.39 1.34
C GLU A 85 -3.97 -5.74 1.57
N TRP A 86 -4.37 -5.54 2.83
CA TRP A 86 -5.63 -4.87 3.14
C TRP A 86 -5.65 -3.40 2.69
N ALA A 87 -4.53 -2.69 2.89
CA ALA A 87 -4.37 -1.32 2.39
C ALA A 87 -4.47 -1.26 0.86
N PHE A 88 -3.86 -2.23 0.16
CA PHE A 88 -3.92 -2.35 -1.30
C PHE A 88 -5.34 -2.60 -1.80
N GLU A 89 -6.07 -3.55 -1.21
CA GLU A 89 -7.46 -3.83 -1.59
C GLU A 89 -8.37 -2.61 -1.32
N ARG A 90 -8.15 -1.88 -0.22
CA ARG A 90 -8.87 -0.62 0.06
C ARG A 90 -8.56 0.45 -0.97
N ALA A 91 -7.29 0.63 -1.33
CA ALA A 91 -6.87 1.56 -2.38
C ALA A 91 -7.52 1.21 -3.72
N ARG A 92 -7.46 -0.06 -4.14
CA ARG A 92 -8.09 -0.55 -5.38
C ARG A 92 -9.58 -0.30 -5.42
N ARG A 93 -10.33 -0.65 -4.36
CA ARG A 93 -11.78 -0.40 -4.28
C ARG A 93 -12.11 1.09 -4.40
N ASN A 94 -11.33 1.95 -3.75
CA ASN A 94 -11.54 3.39 -3.83
C ASN A 94 -11.23 3.93 -5.23
N LEU A 95 -10.19 3.43 -5.90
CA LEU A 95 -9.83 3.82 -7.26
C LEU A 95 -10.91 3.43 -8.28
N LEU A 96 -11.51 2.24 -8.14
CA LEU A 96 -12.64 1.83 -8.99
C LEU A 96 -13.88 2.71 -8.78
N LYS A 97 -14.22 3.04 -7.53
CA LYS A 97 -15.31 3.99 -7.24
C LYS A 97 -15.06 5.37 -7.85
N LEU A 98 -13.81 5.86 -7.78
CA LEU A 98 -13.40 7.13 -8.39
C LEU A 98 -13.42 7.09 -9.92
N GLN A 99 -13.50 5.92 -10.56
CA GLN A 99 -13.61 5.79 -12.01
C GLN A 99 -15.08 5.85 -12.48
N GLU A 100 -16.00 5.38 -11.65
CA GLU A 100 -17.45 5.45 -11.91
C GLU A 100 -18.00 6.88 -11.71
N ASP A 101 -17.40 7.65 -10.82
CA ASP A 101 -17.85 9.00 -10.48
C ASP A 101 -17.52 10.02 -11.59
N ARG A 102 -18.52 10.79 -12.06
CA ARG A 102 -18.28 11.85 -13.07
C ARG A 102 -17.46 12.97 -12.43
N TYR A 103 -16.39 13.38 -13.11
CA TYR A 103 -15.59 14.53 -12.68
C TYR A 103 -16.41 15.83 -12.80
N TYR A 104 -16.90 16.35 -11.67
CA TYR A 104 -17.53 17.67 -11.60
C TYR A 104 -16.46 18.75 -11.39
N SER A 105 -16.52 19.85 -12.15
CA SER A 105 -15.57 20.97 -12.07
C SER A 105 -15.45 21.57 -10.66
N LYS A 106 -16.51 21.48 -9.85
CA LYS A 106 -16.58 21.99 -8.48
C LYS A 106 -15.75 21.18 -7.47
N ASN A 107 -15.36 19.94 -7.80
CA ASN A 107 -14.59 19.05 -6.93
C ASN A 107 -13.14 18.86 -7.41
N TRP A 108 -12.60 19.85 -8.14
CA TRP A 108 -11.23 19.81 -8.60
C TRP A 108 -10.25 19.68 -7.43
N ARG A 109 -9.26 18.79 -7.59
CA ARG A 109 -8.14 18.62 -6.66
C ARG A 109 -6.82 18.68 -7.44
N PRO A 110 -5.78 19.31 -6.88
CA PRO A 110 -4.48 19.37 -7.53
C PRO A 110 -3.86 17.98 -7.60
N ARG A 111 -3.48 17.56 -8.82
CA ARG A 111 -2.71 16.34 -9.10
C ARG A 111 -1.50 16.77 -9.90
N ILE A 112 -0.46 17.14 -9.16
CA ILE A 112 0.70 17.86 -9.67
C ILE A 112 1.80 16.86 -10.01
N LEU A 113 2.26 16.88 -11.26
CA LEU A 113 3.47 16.22 -11.71
C LEU A 113 4.59 17.27 -11.76
N ALA A 114 5.50 17.24 -10.79
CA ALA A 114 6.62 18.17 -10.71
C ALA A 114 7.89 17.54 -11.30
N LEU A 115 8.37 18.11 -12.41
CA LEU A 115 9.62 17.75 -13.08
C LEU A 115 10.81 18.41 -12.37
N SER A 116 10.97 18.04 -11.10
CA SER A 116 11.98 18.62 -10.20
C SER A 116 13.28 17.81 -10.21
N GLY A 117 13.21 16.50 -10.42
CA GLY A 117 14.28 15.59 -10.01
C GLY A 117 14.78 15.86 -8.58
N ARG A 118 16.01 15.42 -8.27
CA ARG A 118 16.67 15.73 -6.99
C ARG A 118 17.21 17.17 -6.90
N GLN A 119 17.46 17.82 -8.03
CA GLN A 119 18.21 19.08 -8.06
C GLN A 119 17.34 20.33 -7.86
N ARG A 120 16.02 20.26 -8.09
CA ARG A 120 15.14 21.44 -8.08
C ARG A 120 14.22 21.51 -6.87
N GLY A 121 14.79 21.42 -5.66
CA GLY A 121 14.02 21.38 -4.40
C GLY A 121 13.00 22.51 -4.19
N ARG A 122 13.17 23.67 -4.84
CA ARG A 122 12.16 24.75 -4.83
C ARG A 122 10.85 24.33 -5.48
N LEU A 123 10.89 23.66 -6.63
CA LEU A 123 9.68 23.14 -7.30
C LEU A 123 8.98 22.09 -6.45
N ALA A 124 9.75 21.20 -5.81
CA ALA A 124 9.20 20.17 -4.94
C ALA A 124 8.45 20.79 -3.74
N ARG A 125 9.02 21.82 -3.10
CA ARG A 125 8.36 22.55 -2.00
C ARG A 125 7.13 23.33 -2.47
N SER A 126 7.22 24.04 -3.59
CA SER A 126 6.08 24.76 -4.16
C SER A 126 4.93 23.81 -4.53
N GLY A 127 5.25 22.66 -5.14
CA GLY A 127 4.26 21.63 -5.44
C GLY A 127 3.61 21.04 -4.19
N HIS A 128 4.38 20.86 -3.12
CA HIS A 128 3.88 20.41 -1.83
C HIS A 128 2.92 21.42 -1.20
N TRP A 129 3.26 22.70 -1.21
CA TRP A 129 2.37 23.77 -0.74
C TRP A 129 1.09 23.87 -1.57
N LEU A 130 1.19 23.77 -2.90
CA LEU A 130 0.03 23.77 -3.79
C LEU A 130 -0.89 22.56 -3.58
N ALA A 131 -0.32 21.38 -3.30
CA ALA A 131 -1.10 20.20 -2.97
C ALA A 131 -1.79 20.32 -1.59
N SER A 132 -1.22 21.10 -0.66
CA SER A 132 -1.75 21.39 0.68
C SER A 132 -2.20 20.14 1.47
N GLY A 133 -1.55 18.99 1.23
CA GLY A 133 -1.93 17.69 1.82
C GLY A 133 -3.29 17.13 1.38
N ARG A 134 -3.99 17.81 0.45
CA ARG A 134 -5.33 17.43 -0.04
C ARG A 134 -5.33 16.97 -1.50
N GLY A 135 -4.26 17.28 -2.21
CA GLY A 135 -3.95 16.83 -3.56
C GLY A 135 -2.89 15.74 -3.60
N ILE A 136 -2.52 15.35 -4.82
CA ILE A 136 -1.47 14.37 -5.08
C ILE A 136 -0.30 15.10 -5.70
N LEU A 137 0.90 14.92 -5.13
CA LEU A 137 2.15 15.39 -5.71
C LEU A 137 2.98 14.20 -6.14
N THR A 138 3.41 14.19 -7.39
CA THR A 138 4.45 13.28 -7.88
C THR A 138 5.69 14.09 -8.22
N LEU A 139 6.83 13.70 -7.66
CA LEU A 139 8.13 14.20 -8.13
C LEU A 139 8.67 13.25 -9.18
N ALA A 140 8.87 13.77 -10.38
CA ALA A 140 9.41 13.00 -11.49
C ALA A 140 10.86 13.37 -11.77
N GLN A 141 11.68 12.35 -12.02
CA GLN A 141 13.05 12.46 -12.49
C GLN A 141 13.19 11.76 -13.83
N ILE A 142 13.73 12.47 -14.83
CA ILE A 142 14.01 11.92 -16.16
C ILE A 142 15.52 11.73 -16.27
N THR A 143 15.94 10.50 -16.51
CA THR A 143 17.35 10.17 -16.80
C THR A 143 17.47 9.99 -18.31
N VAL A 144 18.35 10.80 -18.91
CA VAL A 144 18.55 10.80 -20.36
C VAL A 144 19.64 9.80 -20.72
N GLY A 145 19.36 8.90 -21.65
CA GLY A 145 20.29 7.90 -22.15
C GLY A 145 19.56 6.74 -22.81
N ASP A 146 20.30 5.66 -23.09
CA ASP A 146 19.70 4.45 -23.62
C ASP A 146 18.76 3.79 -22.59
N VAL A 147 17.56 3.41 -23.03
CA VAL A 147 16.50 2.94 -22.13
C VAL A 147 16.82 1.54 -21.60
N GLU A 148 17.38 0.66 -22.44
CA GLU A 148 17.69 -0.72 -22.06
C GLU A 148 18.80 -0.76 -21.00
N GLU A 149 19.83 0.08 -21.14
CA GLU A 149 20.90 0.21 -20.17
C GLU A 149 20.45 0.84 -18.83
N LEU A 150 19.50 1.79 -18.87
CA LEU A 150 19.07 2.55 -17.70
C LEU A 150 17.91 1.90 -16.92
N LEU A 151 17.11 1.04 -17.56
CA LEU A 151 15.99 0.31 -16.94
C LEU A 151 16.36 -0.39 -15.62
N PRO A 152 17.48 -1.15 -15.52
CA PRO A 152 17.91 -1.77 -14.27
C PRO A 152 18.16 -0.78 -13.13
N HIS A 153 18.56 0.45 -13.46
CA HIS A 153 18.90 1.51 -12.51
C HIS A 153 17.68 2.32 -12.05
N GLN A 154 16.55 2.21 -12.75
CA GLN A 154 15.34 3.01 -12.49
C GLN A 154 14.81 2.83 -11.06
N VAL A 155 14.79 1.58 -10.56
CA VAL A 155 14.35 1.27 -9.18
C VAL A 155 15.29 1.90 -8.15
N ALA A 156 16.59 1.92 -8.42
CA ALA A 156 17.56 2.55 -7.54
C ALA A 156 17.39 4.07 -7.52
N GLN A 157 17.15 4.69 -8.68
CA GLN A 157 16.88 6.12 -8.78
C GLN A 157 15.59 6.53 -8.07
N GLU A 158 14.54 5.72 -8.19
CA GLU A 158 13.28 5.96 -7.49
C GLU A 158 13.45 5.87 -5.97
N LYS A 159 14.26 4.92 -5.48
CA LYS A 159 14.63 4.84 -4.05
C LYS A 159 15.37 6.09 -3.58
N VAL A 160 16.34 6.58 -4.35
CA VAL A 160 17.07 7.82 -4.03
C VAL A 160 16.12 9.02 -3.94
N LEU A 161 15.16 9.10 -4.86
CA LEU A 161 14.14 10.14 -4.85
C LEU A 161 13.17 10.00 -3.67
N SER A 162 12.83 8.76 -3.29
CA SER A 162 12.01 8.46 -2.10
C SER A 162 12.70 8.93 -0.82
N SER A 163 14.00 8.66 -0.66
CA SER A 163 14.78 9.16 0.48
C SER A 163 14.77 10.69 0.52
N TYR A 164 14.98 11.34 -0.63
CA TYR A 164 14.94 12.81 -0.73
C TYR A 164 13.59 13.42 -0.33
N ILE A 165 12.49 12.78 -0.72
CA ILE A 165 11.12 13.18 -0.33
C ILE A 165 10.95 13.06 1.19
N SER A 166 11.42 11.96 1.77
CA SER A 166 11.36 11.71 3.22
C SER A 166 12.19 12.72 4.00
N ASP A 167 13.42 13.01 3.57
CA ASP A 167 14.32 13.96 4.22
C ASP A 167 13.70 15.36 4.27
N LEU A 168 13.03 15.77 3.19
CA LEU A 168 12.32 17.04 3.09
C LEU A 168 10.90 17.03 3.68
N HIS A 169 10.47 15.90 4.26
CA HIS A 169 9.15 15.72 4.86
C HIS A 169 7.99 16.07 3.89
N LEU A 170 8.18 15.76 2.60
CA LEU A 170 7.19 16.04 1.57
C LEU A 170 6.18 14.90 1.45
N HIS A 171 4.90 15.22 1.39
CA HIS A 171 3.84 14.26 1.01
C HIS A 171 3.79 14.11 -0.51
N ALA A 172 4.72 13.34 -1.07
CA ALA A 172 4.85 13.14 -2.52
C ALA A 172 5.21 11.70 -2.88
N PHE A 173 4.88 11.31 -4.11
CA PHE A 173 5.28 10.03 -4.70
C PHE A 173 6.50 10.22 -5.60
N PRO A 174 7.56 9.40 -5.46
CA PRO A 174 8.68 9.41 -6.39
C PRO A 174 8.29 8.74 -7.70
N THR A 175 8.86 9.18 -8.82
CA THR A 175 8.79 8.49 -10.10
C THR A 175 10.08 8.78 -10.86
N ALA A 176 10.80 7.74 -11.25
CA ALA A 176 11.97 7.85 -12.12
C ALA A 176 11.62 7.23 -13.47
N ILE A 177 12.04 7.85 -14.57
CA ILE A 177 11.92 7.27 -15.92
C ILE A 177 13.22 7.44 -16.69
N ALA A 178 13.53 6.48 -17.55
CA ALA A 178 14.58 6.57 -18.55
C ALA A 178 13.97 6.98 -19.90
N ALA A 179 14.65 7.86 -20.64
CA ALA A 179 14.23 8.25 -21.97
C ALA A 179 15.43 8.73 -22.79
N GLU A 180 15.39 8.55 -24.11
CA GLU A 180 16.43 9.05 -25.03
C GLU A 180 16.55 10.58 -25.05
N SER A 181 15.47 11.29 -24.67
CA SER A 181 15.47 12.74 -24.54
C SER A 181 14.51 13.21 -23.45
N VAL A 182 14.77 14.42 -22.91
CA VAL A 182 13.88 15.06 -21.93
C VAL A 182 12.46 15.20 -22.48
N SER A 183 12.33 15.62 -23.73
CA SER A 183 11.03 15.79 -24.40
C SER A 183 10.24 14.49 -24.48
N MET A 184 10.90 13.37 -24.82
CA MET A 184 10.25 12.05 -24.84
C MET A 184 9.84 11.61 -23.43
N GLY A 185 10.70 11.84 -22.43
CA GLY A 185 10.37 11.54 -21.04
C GLY A 185 9.18 12.33 -20.52
N ILE A 186 9.10 13.63 -20.82
CA ILE A 186 7.95 14.47 -20.43
C ILE A 186 6.68 13.95 -21.11
N LYS A 187 6.70 13.65 -22.42
CA LYS A 187 5.55 13.10 -23.13
C LYS A 187 5.07 11.79 -22.50
N ALA A 188 5.99 10.87 -22.20
CA ALA A 188 5.69 9.60 -21.55
C ALA A 188 5.05 9.81 -20.17
N LEU A 189 5.60 10.69 -19.33
CA LEU A 189 5.02 10.98 -18.01
C LEU A 189 3.64 11.61 -18.12
N VAL A 190 3.43 12.57 -19.02
CA VAL A 190 2.14 13.26 -19.14
C VAL A 190 1.04 12.30 -19.62
N GLN A 191 1.37 11.37 -20.52
CA GLN A 191 0.40 10.46 -21.11
C GLN A 191 0.15 9.21 -20.26
N CYS A 192 1.20 8.67 -19.64
CA CYS A 192 1.18 7.35 -19.02
C CYS A 192 1.23 7.37 -17.50
N HIS A 193 1.49 8.52 -16.85
CA HIS A 193 1.58 8.57 -15.39
C HIS A 193 0.21 8.56 -14.70
N GLY A 194 0.11 7.73 -13.66
CA GLY A 194 -1.09 7.59 -12.84
C GLY A 194 -1.83 6.26 -13.05
N LEU A 195 -2.95 6.09 -12.37
CA LEU A 195 -3.78 4.88 -12.43
C LEU A 195 -5.26 5.24 -12.55
N GLY A 196 -5.91 4.75 -13.61
CA GLY A 196 -7.33 5.00 -13.85
C GLY A 196 -7.64 6.50 -13.98
N SER A 197 -8.59 6.98 -13.17
CA SER A 197 -9.00 8.39 -13.12
C SER A 197 -8.00 9.29 -12.38
N ILE A 198 -7.06 8.74 -11.61
CA ILE A 198 -5.99 9.49 -10.95
C ILE A 198 -4.83 9.67 -11.91
N ARG A 199 -4.87 10.78 -12.65
CA ARG A 199 -3.79 11.24 -13.54
C ARG A 199 -3.39 12.67 -13.20
N PRO A 200 -2.17 13.11 -13.54
CA PRO A 200 -1.79 14.50 -13.43
C PRO A 200 -2.77 15.43 -14.16
N ASN A 201 -3.11 16.55 -13.56
CA ASN A 201 -3.85 17.64 -14.19
C ASN A 201 -3.08 18.96 -14.17
N THR A 202 -1.88 18.98 -13.58
CA THR A 202 -1.01 20.15 -13.52
C THR A 202 0.43 19.67 -13.62
N ILE A 203 1.21 20.34 -14.47
CA ILE A 203 2.63 20.02 -14.68
C ILE A 203 3.44 21.19 -14.13
N GLY A 204 4.38 20.91 -13.24
CA GLY A 204 5.36 21.87 -12.76
C GLY A 204 6.69 21.62 -13.46
N TRP A 205 7.20 22.62 -14.18
CA TRP A 205 8.49 22.59 -14.85
C TRP A 205 9.26 23.88 -14.58
N SER A 206 10.59 23.81 -14.52
CA SER A 206 11.48 24.97 -14.51
C SER A 206 12.67 24.77 -15.43
#